data_AF-A0A524EQS1-F1
#
_entry.id   AF-A0A524EQS1-F1
#
_cell.length_a   1.000
_cell.length_b   1.000
_cell.length_c   1.000
_cell.angle_alpha   90.00
_cell.angle_beta   90.00
_cell.angle_gamma   90.00
#
_symmetry.space_group_name_H-M   'P 1'
#
loop_
_entity.id
_entity.type
_entity.pdbx_description
1 polymer ?
#
loop_
_entity_poly.entity_id
_entity_poly.type
_entity_poly.pdbx_seq_one_letter_code
_entity_poly.pdbx_strand_id
1 'polypeptide(L)'
;MQADQLRKKYLEFFKQKDHKIIPSASLVPENDPTVLFTTAGMHPLVPYLLGQSHPMGTRLASVQKCVRTTDIDEVGDTTHLTFFEMLGNWSLGDYWKEEAIKWSYEFLTSDEWLGFDPESLYVTVFEGDQDAPRDEESAEAWKKYGIPEERIFYMPKKDNWWGPAGATGPCGPDTEMFIENDEIPLCGPNCRPGCNCGHFVEVWNDVFMQYNKKADGTYELLERKNIDTGMGLERTAAMLQGVATVYETDLFVPIIVKIREMADREEFDETDRRLVRIIADHIRSATFIMADDRKIAPSNVERGYIVRRLLRNAIHSADRLGIGQGFIGELAEIVIDVYKDTYDELERNKKFILKHAEREDKKFRKTLRKALRKLNRILKNTGTITGEDAFLLFTSFGLPPEMTREIARENGIKIDMDEFHRQFEEHREKSRSATKDKFKGGLADHSEVITKLHTATHLLQAALRKVLGPKVKQSGSNITKERTRFDFTFPRKLTEEELKEVEDLVNWAIDQDMRVEREIMPYDEAIEKGALAFFKERYGDKVSVYKVDDFSMELCGGPHVEHTGEISGFKIKKQENIGAGLVRIRGVLVSDED
;
A
#
# COMPACT_ATOMS: atom_id res chain seq x y z
N MET A 1 -16.68 -17.88 10.08
CA MET A 1 -17.21 -16.50 10.29
C MET A 1 -17.01 -15.71 8.99
N GLN A 2 -18.00 -14.91 8.56
CA GLN A 2 -17.86 -14.10 7.33
C GLN A 2 -16.95 -12.88 7.55
N ALA A 3 -16.30 -12.40 6.50
CA ALA A 3 -15.32 -11.31 6.59
C ALA A 3 -15.94 -10.01 7.14
N ASP A 4 -17.18 -9.67 6.76
CA ASP A 4 -17.89 -8.50 7.29
C ASP A 4 -18.14 -8.59 8.79
N GLN A 5 -18.39 -9.79 9.31
CA GLN A 5 -18.55 -10.01 10.75
C GLN A 5 -17.22 -9.86 11.47
N LEU A 6 -16.13 -10.37 10.89
CA LEU A 6 -14.78 -10.23 11.44
C LEU A 6 -14.37 -8.75 11.55
N ARG A 7 -14.56 -7.94 10.49
CA ARG A 7 -14.32 -6.48 10.53
C ARG A 7 -15.07 -5.82 11.70
N LYS A 8 -16.38 -6.10 11.81
CA LYS A 8 -17.24 -5.51 12.85
C LYS A 8 -16.83 -5.93 14.25
N LYS A 9 -16.55 -7.23 14.47
CA LYS A 9 -16.12 -7.76 15.76
C LYS A 9 -14.79 -7.16 16.19
N TYR A 10 -13.82 -7.05 15.29
CA TYR A 10 -12.52 -6.44 15.60
C TYR A 10 -12.65 -4.99 16.05
N LEU A 11 -13.38 -4.17 15.28
CA LEU A 11 -13.58 -2.77 15.62
C LEU A 11 -14.38 -2.60 16.93
N GLU A 12 -15.41 -3.41 17.16
CA GLU A 12 -16.18 -3.35 18.40
C GLU A 12 -15.34 -3.78 19.61
N PHE A 13 -14.53 -4.83 19.48
CA PHE A 13 -13.61 -5.27 20.54
C PHE A 13 -12.66 -4.14 20.97
N PHE A 14 -11.94 -3.53 20.02
CA PHE A 14 -10.99 -2.47 20.37
C PHE A 14 -11.67 -1.18 20.83
N LYS A 15 -12.87 -0.89 20.35
CA LYS A 15 -13.70 0.20 20.89
C LYS A 15 -14.04 -0.01 22.36
N GLN A 16 -14.30 -1.25 22.81
CA GLN A 16 -14.50 -1.58 24.22
C GLN A 16 -13.23 -1.44 25.07
N LYS A 17 -12.04 -1.42 24.44
CA LYS A 17 -10.75 -1.14 25.08
C LYS A 17 -10.33 0.35 24.93
N ASP A 18 -11.32 1.23 24.73
CA ASP A 18 -11.17 2.69 24.55
C ASP A 18 -10.40 3.14 23.29
N HIS A 19 -10.22 2.28 22.30
CA HIS A 19 -9.61 2.70 21.03
C HIS A 19 -10.60 3.55 20.22
N LYS A 20 -10.09 4.62 19.61
CA LYS A 20 -10.85 5.37 18.63
C LYS A 20 -10.77 4.70 17.26
N ILE A 21 -11.94 4.45 16.68
CA ILE A 21 -12.03 3.88 15.34
C ILE A 21 -11.76 4.98 14.32
N ILE A 22 -10.72 4.79 13.51
CA ILE A 22 -10.35 5.70 12.42
C ILE A 22 -10.73 5.07 11.07
N PRO A 23 -11.10 5.87 10.05
CA PRO A 23 -11.42 5.35 8.74
C PRO A 23 -10.16 4.78 8.05
N SER A 24 -10.36 3.85 7.10
CA SER A 24 -9.27 3.41 6.23
C SER A 24 -8.76 4.59 5.41
N ALA A 25 -7.44 4.79 5.42
CA ALA A 25 -6.79 5.75 4.54
C ALA A 25 -6.78 5.27 3.08
N SER A 26 -6.49 6.21 2.19
CA SER A 26 -6.30 5.99 0.75
C SER A 26 -5.20 4.94 0.47
N LEU A 27 -5.38 4.15 -0.60
CA LEU A 27 -4.35 3.24 -1.08
C LEU A 27 -3.14 3.99 -1.61
N VAL A 28 -3.31 5.26 -1.97
CA VAL A 28 -2.20 6.13 -2.34
C VAL A 28 -1.72 6.93 -1.13
N PRO A 29 -0.47 6.75 -0.69
CA PRO A 29 0.07 7.52 0.44
C PRO A 29 0.12 9.01 0.10
N GLU A 30 -0.24 9.86 1.05
CA GLU A 30 -0.14 11.32 0.93
C GLU A 30 1.29 11.81 1.13
N ASN A 31 1.92 11.26 2.17
CA ASN A 31 3.16 11.75 2.74
C ASN A 31 4.21 10.65 2.74
N ASP A 32 4.30 9.84 1.68
CA ASP A 32 5.42 8.91 1.51
C ASP A 32 5.85 8.76 0.03
N PRO A 33 6.96 9.40 -0.36
CA PRO A 33 7.62 9.19 -1.64
C PRO A 33 8.18 7.82 -1.96
N THR A 34 8.53 7.02 -0.95
CA THR A 34 9.26 5.76 -1.16
C THR A 34 8.37 4.66 -1.69
N VAL A 35 7.08 4.71 -1.35
CA VAL A 35 6.13 3.66 -1.70
C VAL A 35 5.07 4.17 -2.67
N LEU A 36 4.68 3.30 -3.61
CA LEU A 36 3.61 3.61 -4.57
C LEU A 36 2.24 3.49 -3.92
N PHE A 37 2.05 2.56 -2.99
CA PHE A 37 0.79 2.31 -2.30
C PHE A 37 1.01 2.12 -0.80
N THR A 38 -0.07 2.28 -0.04
CA THR A 38 -0.14 1.92 1.38
C THR A 38 0.01 0.40 1.51
N THR A 39 1.11 -0.07 2.11
CA THR A 39 1.45 -1.50 2.20
C THR A 39 1.15 -2.13 3.56
N ALA A 40 0.85 -1.30 4.57
CA ALA A 40 0.57 -1.73 5.94
C ALA A 40 -0.41 -0.78 6.65
N GLY A 41 -1.04 -1.27 7.71
CA GLY A 41 -1.98 -0.53 8.56
C GLY A 41 -1.35 0.72 9.18
N MET A 42 -0.09 0.64 9.59
CA MET A 42 0.62 1.75 10.23
C MET A 42 1.12 2.85 9.30
N HIS A 43 1.14 2.64 7.98
CA HIS A 43 1.69 3.64 7.05
C HIS A 43 1.06 5.04 7.20
N PRO A 44 -0.28 5.17 7.31
CA PRO A 44 -0.92 6.46 7.59
C PRO A 44 -0.61 7.03 8.98
N LEU A 45 -0.05 6.22 9.88
CA LEU A 45 0.19 6.56 11.29
C LEU A 45 1.67 6.83 11.62
N VAL A 46 2.58 6.67 10.65
CA VAL A 46 4.02 6.93 10.80
C VAL A 46 4.33 8.23 11.55
N PRO A 47 3.73 9.40 11.23
CA PRO A 47 4.06 10.65 11.92
C PRO A 47 3.78 10.59 13.42
N TYR A 48 2.73 9.86 13.83
CA TYR A 48 2.32 9.78 15.23
C TYR A 48 3.14 8.75 16.00
N LEU A 49 3.52 7.64 15.35
CA LEU A 49 4.49 6.68 15.87
C LEU A 49 5.87 7.31 16.10
N LEU A 50 6.20 8.36 15.34
CA LEU A 50 7.41 9.18 15.50
C LEU A 50 7.29 10.27 16.57
N GLY A 51 6.16 10.34 17.30
CA GLY A 51 5.99 11.19 18.47
C GLY A 51 5.00 12.34 18.30
N GLN A 52 4.47 12.58 17.09
CA GLN A 52 3.39 13.55 16.91
C GLN A 52 2.12 13.09 17.62
N SER A 53 1.36 14.05 18.17
CA SER A 53 0.08 13.72 18.79
C SER A 53 -1.00 13.50 17.73
N HIS A 54 -1.70 12.37 17.79
CA HIS A 54 -2.85 12.09 16.93
C HIS A 54 -4.11 12.81 17.46
N PRO A 55 -4.93 13.45 16.59
CA PRO A 55 -6.07 14.27 17.02
C PRO A 55 -7.16 13.50 17.78
N MET A 56 -7.23 12.18 17.61
CA MET A 56 -8.22 11.31 18.26
C MET A 56 -7.69 10.65 19.55
N GLY A 57 -6.45 10.92 19.97
CA GLY A 57 -5.86 10.36 21.19
C GLY A 57 -4.80 9.29 20.91
N THR A 58 -4.46 8.51 21.94
CA THR A 58 -3.30 7.59 21.94
C THR A 58 -3.63 6.14 21.63
N ARG A 59 -4.91 5.78 21.54
CA ARG A 59 -5.40 4.44 21.18
C ARG A 59 -6.25 4.50 19.93
N LEU A 60 -5.82 3.82 18.87
CA LEU A 60 -6.48 3.88 17.56
C LEU A 60 -6.73 2.47 17.03
N ALA A 61 -7.81 2.26 16.28
CA ALA A 61 -8.04 1.01 15.56
C ALA A 61 -8.70 1.25 14.21
N SER A 62 -8.39 0.41 13.21
CA SER A 62 -8.92 0.55 11.85
C SER A 62 -8.87 -0.76 11.06
N VAL A 63 -9.55 -0.76 9.92
CA VAL A 63 -9.43 -1.79 8.86
C VAL A 63 -8.80 -1.10 7.65
N GLN A 64 -7.49 -1.19 7.50
CA GLN A 64 -6.75 -0.49 6.46
C GLN A 64 -6.66 -1.33 5.18
N LYS A 65 -7.10 -0.76 4.07
CA LYS A 65 -6.82 -1.29 2.72
C LYS A 65 -5.33 -1.23 2.42
N CYS A 66 -4.74 -2.33 1.99
CA CYS A 66 -3.32 -2.42 1.65
C CYS A 66 -3.11 -2.99 0.24
N VAL A 67 -2.06 -2.54 -0.43
CA VAL A 67 -1.58 -3.14 -1.69
C VAL A 67 -0.10 -3.45 -1.57
N ARG A 68 0.28 -4.71 -1.81
CA ARG A 68 1.67 -5.18 -1.91
C ARG A 68 1.91 -5.82 -3.27
N THR A 69 3.04 -5.51 -3.89
CA THR A 69 3.43 -6.06 -5.19
C THR A 69 4.81 -6.70 -5.18
N THR A 70 5.42 -6.80 -4.01
CA THR A 70 6.67 -7.53 -3.76
C THR A 70 6.48 -9.01 -4.05
N ASP A 71 5.38 -9.55 -3.57
CA ASP A 71 5.11 -11.00 -3.56
C ASP A 71 4.11 -11.39 -4.66
N ILE A 72 4.03 -10.58 -5.72
CA ILE A 72 3.09 -10.78 -6.83
C ILE A 72 3.32 -12.13 -7.56
N ASP A 73 4.53 -12.68 -7.48
CA ASP A 73 4.88 -13.98 -8.04
C ASP A 73 4.31 -15.16 -7.23
N GLU A 74 4.03 -14.94 -5.95
CA GLU A 74 3.53 -15.96 -5.02
C GLU A 74 2.00 -16.10 -5.11
N VAL A 75 1.31 -15.04 -5.54
CA VAL A 75 -0.14 -14.99 -5.78
C VAL A 75 -0.62 -16.22 -6.55
N GLY A 76 -1.73 -16.78 -6.07
CA GLY A 76 -2.30 -18.05 -6.53
C GLY A 76 -1.88 -19.26 -5.69
N ASP A 77 -1.08 -19.06 -4.65
CA ASP A 77 -0.83 -20.04 -3.60
C ASP A 77 -1.98 -20.10 -2.57
N THR A 78 -1.71 -20.48 -1.32
CA THR A 78 -2.71 -20.61 -0.27
C THR A 78 -3.08 -19.28 0.42
N THR A 79 -2.19 -18.28 0.46
CA THR A 79 -2.35 -17.12 1.36
C THR A 79 -1.93 -15.76 0.80
N HIS A 80 -1.16 -15.67 -0.29
CA HIS A 80 -0.63 -14.41 -0.81
C HIS A 80 -1.65 -13.68 -1.67
N LEU A 81 -1.75 -12.37 -1.48
CA LEU A 81 -2.68 -11.46 -2.15
C LEU A 81 -1.97 -10.15 -2.50
N THR A 82 -2.33 -9.53 -3.62
CA THR A 82 -1.78 -8.21 -3.97
C THR A 82 -2.54 -7.06 -3.32
N PHE A 83 -3.83 -7.24 -3.05
CA PHE A 83 -4.65 -6.36 -2.21
C PHE A 83 -5.15 -7.18 -1.03
N PHE A 84 -5.17 -6.61 0.16
CA PHE A 84 -5.75 -7.23 1.34
C PHE A 84 -6.13 -6.15 2.35
N GLU A 85 -6.91 -6.52 3.35
CA GLU A 85 -7.25 -5.64 4.46
C GLU A 85 -6.46 -6.03 5.70
N MET A 86 -5.83 -5.03 6.31
CA MET A 86 -5.09 -5.17 7.55
C MET A 86 -5.90 -4.54 8.68
N LEU A 87 -6.38 -5.37 9.59
CA LEU A 87 -7.03 -4.97 10.83
C LEU A 87 -5.91 -4.59 11.80
N GLY A 88 -5.93 -3.36 12.29
CA GLY A 88 -4.86 -2.88 13.17
C GLY A 88 -5.37 -2.08 14.35
N ASN A 89 -4.67 -2.18 15.47
CA ASN A 89 -4.79 -1.35 16.63
C ASN A 89 -3.41 -0.79 17.01
N TRP A 90 -3.39 0.43 17.54
CA TRP A 90 -2.15 1.15 17.82
C TRP A 90 -2.16 1.75 19.22
N SER A 91 -1.04 1.54 19.93
CA SER A 91 -0.69 2.26 21.16
C SER A 91 0.33 3.33 20.82
N LEU A 92 -0.03 4.60 21.02
CA LEU A 92 0.88 5.74 20.86
C LEU A 92 1.40 6.18 22.24
N GLY A 93 2.22 5.33 22.86
CA GLY A 93 2.79 5.58 24.19
C GLY A 93 1.85 5.36 25.37
N ASP A 94 0.85 4.47 25.25
CA ASP A 94 -0.18 4.26 26.27
C ASP A 94 -0.09 2.89 26.99
N TYR A 95 -0.43 1.79 26.31
CA TYR A 95 -0.28 0.42 26.82
C TYR A 95 0.92 -0.29 26.17
N TRP A 96 1.37 -1.41 26.76
CA TRP A 96 2.56 -2.14 26.30
C TRP A 96 2.30 -3.64 26.05
N LYS A 97 3.36 -4.46 25.99
CA LYS A 97 3.36 -5.85 25.52
C LYS A 97 2.34 -6.72 26.21
N GLU A 98 2.32 -6.72 27.54
CA GLU A 98 1.46 -7.61 28.30
C GLU A 98 -0.03 -7.33 28.02
N GLU A 99 -0.44 -6.07 27.95
CA GLU A 99 -1.82 -5.71 27.60
C GLU A 99 -2.15 -6.00 26.13
N ALA A 100 -1.23 -5.74 25.20
CA ALA A 100 -1.41 -6.09 23.79
C ALA A 100 -1.66 -7.59 23.63
N ILE A 101 -0.74 -8.41 24.15
CA ILE A 101 -0.80 -9.87 24.06
C ILE A 101 -2.04 -10.42 24.76
N LYS A 102 -2.44 -9.83 25.89
CA LYS A 102 -3.70 -10.19 26.56
C LYS A 102 -4.90 -10.01 25.63
N TRP A 103 -5.00 -8.86 24.99
CA TRP A 103 -6.12 -8.55 24.10
C TRP A 103 -6.06 -9.37 22.82
N SER A 104 -4.86 -9.64 22.30
CA SER A 104 -4.66 -10.53 21.16
C SER A 104 -5.13 -11.94 21.47
N TYR A 105 -4.73 -12.49 22.62
CA TYR A 105 -5.21 -13.79 23.10
C TYR A 105 -6.73 -13.81 23.32
N GLU A 106 -7.28 -12.80 24.01
CA GLU A 106 -8.71 -12.66 24.30
C GLU A 106 -9.54 -12.63 23.01
N PHE A 107 -9.12 -11.83 22.02
CA PHE A 107 -9.85 -11.69 20.77
C PHE A 107 -9.82 -12.98 19.94
N LEU A 108 -8.66 -13.65 19.87
CA LEU A 108 -8.50 -14.90 19.12
C LEU A 108 -9.30 -16.06 19.74
N THR A 109 -9.26 -16.22 21.06
CA THR A 109 -9.71 -17.46 21.72
C THR A 109 -11.07 -17.37 22.39
N SER A 110 -11.55 -16.18 22.74
CA SER A 110 -12.86 -16.05 23.40
C SER A 110 -14.01 -16.41 22.46
N ASP A 111 -14.94 -17.24 22.94
CA ASP A 111 -16.20 -17.60 22.26
C ASP A 111 -17.05 -16.37 21.89
N GLU A 112 -16.89 -15.27 22.63
CA GLU A 112 -17.57 -14.00 22.32
C GLU A 112 -17.06 -13.39 21.00
N TRP A 113 -15.76 -13.53 20.74
CA TRP A 113 -15.05 -12.91 19.63
C TRP A 113 -14.83 -13.89 18.49
N LEU A 114 -13.64 -14.47 18.37
CA LEU A 114 -13.32 -15.39 17.27
C LEU A 114 -13.51 -16.86 17.63
N GLY A 115 -13.32 -17.23 18.90
CA GLY A 115 -13.53 -18.60 19.39
C GLY A 115 -12.62 -19.63 18.73
N PHE A 116 -11.40 -19.25 18.34
CA PHE A 116 -10.40 -20.25 17.94
C PHE A 116 -10.07 -21.15 19.12
N ASP A 117 -9.90 -22.43 18.85
CA ASP A 117 -9.41 -23.38 19.86
C ASP A 117 -8.00 -22.93 20.31
N PRO A 118 -7.78 -22.63 21.60
CA PRO A 118 -6.45 -22.31 22.10
C PRO A 118 -5.39 -23.37 21.79
N GLU A 119 -5.79 -24.63 21.53
CA GLU A 119 -4.87 -25.68 21.14
C GLU A 119 -4.32 -25.52 19.71
N SER A 120 -5.02 -24.82 18.84
CA SER A 120 -4.61 -24.53 17.45
C SER A 120 -3.70 -23.30 17.32
N LEU A 121 -3.50 -22.55 18.42
CA LEU A 121 -2.77 -21.29 18.43
C LEU A 121 -1.29 -21.49 18.78
N TYR A 122 -0.43 -21.02 17.88
CA TYR A 122 1.01 -21.01 18.01
C TYR A 122 1.52 -19.58 17.90
N VAL A 123 2.63 -19.28 18.55
CA VAL A 123 3.21 -17.93 18.50
C VAL A 123 4.71 -17.97 18.28
N THR A 124 5.22 -16.95 17.60
CA THR A 124 6.66 -16.73 17.44
C THR A 124 7.07 -15.45 18.20
N VAL A 125 8.31 -15.40 18.66
CA VAL A 125 8.91 -14.26 19.38
C VAL A 125 10.38 -14.10 18.98
N PHE A 126 10.91 -12.89 19.13
CA PHE A 126 12.30 -12.61 18.73
C PHE A 126 13.34 -13.36 19.58
N GLU A 127 14.24 -14.12 18.93
CA GLU A 127 15.28 -14.93 19.59
C GLU A 127 16.46 -14.12 20.17
N GLY A 128 16.56 -12.84 19.82
CA GLY A 128 17.69 -11.99 20.21
C GLY A 128 18.85 -12.05 19.20
N ASP A 129 19.58 -10.96 19.10
CA ASP A 129 20.83 -10.88 18.35
C ASP A 129 21.81 -9.89 19.01
N GLN A 130 22.83 -9.46 18.26
CA GLN A 130 23.81 -8.49 18.74
C GLN A 130 23.24 -7.07 18.92
N ASP A 131 22.12 -6.74 18.27
CA ASP A 131 21.52 -5.41 18.28
C ASP A 131 20.45 -5.29 19.39
N ALA A 132 19.75 -6.38 19.71
CA ALA A 132 18.67 -6.39 20.70
C ALA A 132 18.56 -7.73 21.44
N PRO A 133 18.15 -7.72 22.73
CA PRO A 133 18.01 -8.93 23.52
C PRO A 133 16.84 -9.81 23.03
N ARG A 134 16.87 -11.08 23.43
CA ARG A 134 15.76 -12.02 23.27
C ARG A 134 14.48 -11.48 23.93
N ASP A 135 13.33 -11.69 23.29
CA ASP A 135 12.06 -11.15 23.77
C ASP A 135 11.35 -12.05 24.80
N GLU A 136 11.92 -12.13 26.00
CA GLU A 136 11.35 -12.87 27.13
C GLU A 136 10.01 -12.28 27.60
N GLU A 137 9.85 -10.96 27.48
CA GLU A 137 8.66 -10.25 27.99
C GLU A 137 7.40 -10.74 27.25
N SER A 138 7.49 -10.87 25.91
CA SER A 138 6.39 -11.42 25.10
C SER A 138 6.17 -12.90 25.37
N ALA A 139 7.24 -13.69 25.48
CA ALA A 139 7.12 -15.14 25.73
C ALA A 139 6.42 -15.44 27.07
N GLU A 140 6.81 -14.75 28.14
CA GLU A 140 6.19 -14.92 29.46
C GLU A 140 4.75 -14.39 29.50
N ALA A 141 4.43 -13.33 28.76
CA ALA A 141 3.05 -12.87 28.59
C ALA A 141 2.18 -13.95 27.91
N TRP A 142 2.64 -14.57 26.82
CA TRP A 142 1.91 -15.65 26.15
C TRP A 142 1.70 -16.88 27.06
N LYS A 143 2.75 -17.29 27.81
CA LYS A 143 2.65 -18.36 28.81
C LYS A 143 1.58 -18.04 29.87
N LYS A 144 1.58 -16.81 30.37
CA LYS A 144 0.62 -16.34 31.37
C LYS A 144 -0.82 -16.44 30.89
N TYR A 145 -1.09 -16.21 29.61
CA TYR A 145 -2.44 -16.29 29.04
C TYR A 145 -2.83 -17.67 28.54
N GLY A 146 -1.93 -18.66 28.62
CA GLY A 146 -2.27 -20.07 28.43
C GLY A 146 -1.69 -20.72 27.18
N ILE A 147 -0.76 -20.06 26.48
CA ILE A 147 0.00 -20.70 25.40
C ILE A 147 1.10 -21.56 26.04
N PRO A 148 1.15 -22.87 25.77
CA PRO A 148 2.17 -23.73 26.35
C PRO A 148 3.54 -23.46 25.71
N GLU A 149 4.61 -23.72 26.47
CA GLU A 149 5.99 -23.35 26.06
C GLU A 149 6.43 -24.00 24.75
N GLU A 150 5.98 -25.22 24.46
CA GLU A 150 6.25 -25.94 23.21
C GLU A 150 5.61 -25.30 21.97
N ARG A 151 4.66 -24.37 22.14
CA ARG A 151 4.02 -23.60 21.06
C ARG A 151 4.54 -22.17 20.91
N ILE A 152 5.54 -21.79 21.71
CA ILE A 152 6.21 -20.49 21.65
C ILE A 152 7.59 -20.67 21.00
N PHE A 153 7.73 -20.17 19.78
CA PHE A 153 8.94 -20.35 18.98
C PHE A 153 9.79 -19.08 18.98
N TYR A 154 11.04 -19.19 19.42
CA TYR A 154 12.02 -18.13 19.23
C TYR A 154 12.56 -18.17 17.79
N MET A 155 12.47 -17.05 17.07
CA MET A 155 12.89 -16.95 15.67
C MET A 155 13.84 -15.76 15.43
N PRO A 156 14.70 -15.83 14.39
CA PRO A 156 15.67 -14.79 14.07
C PRO A 156 15.01 -13.47 13.64
N LYS A 157 15.83 -12.41 13.59
CA LYS A 157 15.43 -11.05 13.18
C LYS A 157 14.70 -10.99 11.82
N LYS A 158 14.98 -11.90 10.89
CA LYS A 158 14.30 -11.91 9.59
C LYS A 158 12.81 -12.29 9.68
N ASP A 159 12.43 -12.97 10.76
CA ASP A 159 11.09 -13.49 11.01
C ASP A 159 10.41 -12.64 12.09
N ASN A 160 11.06 -12.40 13.24
CA ASN A 160 10.48 -11.62 14.35
C ASN A 160 11.16 -10.27 14.61
N TRP A 161 11.24 -9.42 13.59
CA TRP A 161 11.62 -8.03 13.76
C TRP A 161 11.01 -7.17 12.66
N TRP A 162 10.31 -6.12 13.06
CA TRP A 162 9.73 -5.21 12.12
C TRP A 162 10.54 -3.92 11.98
N GLY A 163 10.83 -3.57 10.73
CA GLY A 163 11.21 -2.22 10.33
C GLY A 163 12.70 -1.85 10.40
N PRO A 164 12.99 -0.55 10.20
CA PRO A 164 12.01 0.51 9.92
C PRO A 164 11.41 0.42 8.51
N ALA A 165 10.28 1.11 8.27
CA ALA A 165 9.66 1.23 6.94
C ALA A 165 10.60 1.86 5.88
N GLY A 166 11.61 2.62 6.32
CA GLY A 166 12.60 3.28 5.46
C GLY A 166 14.04 2.87 5.78
N ALA A 167 15.00 3.75 5.49
CA ALA A 167 16.40 3.53 5.90
C ALA A 167 16.61 3.75 7.41
N THR A 168 15.74 4.56 8.02
CA THR A 168 15.76 4.98 9.42
C THR A 168 14.34 5.01 9.96
N GLY A 169 14.18 5.01 11.29
CA GLY A 169 12.88 5.20 11.95
C GLY A 169 12.54 4.15 13.00
N PRO A 170 11.30 4.18 13.52
CA PRO A 170 10.81 3.26 14.55
C PRO A 170 10.84 1.82 14.07
N CYS A 171 11.28 0.93 14.93
CA CYS A 171 11.40 -0.50 14.70
C CYS A 171 11.43 -1.25 16.04
N GLY A 172 11.32 -2.57 15.98
CA GLY A 172 11.44 -3.40 17.18
C GLY A 172 11.12 -4.86 16.94
N PRO A 173 11.26 -5.68 17.99
CA PRO A 173 10.81 -7.06 17.95
C PRO A 173 9.28 -7.10 17.82
N ASP A 174 8.79 -8.16 17.24
CA ASP A 174 7.37 -8.47 17.19
C ASP A 174 7.11 -9.91 17.63
N THR A 175 5.83 -10.20 17.87
CA THR A 175 5.33 -11.55 18.06
C THR A 175 4.24 -11.80 17.02
N GLU A 176 4.27 -12.97 16.39
CA GLU A 176 3.30 -13.35 15.37
C GLU A 176 2.46 -14.52 15.86
N MET A 177 1.19 -14.53 15.48
CA MET A 177 0.19 -15.51 15.90
C MET A 177 -0.21 -16.35 14.68
N PHE A 178 -0.08 -17.66 14.83
CA PHE A 178 -0.35 -18.65 13.80
C PHE A 178 -1.49 -19.57 14.22
N ILE A 179 -2.37 -19.88 13.27
CA ILE A 179 -3.42 -20.90 13.42
C ILE A 179 -3.07 -22.09 12.52
N GLU A 180 -3.26 -23.30 13.05
CA GLU A 180 -3.16 -24.54 12.27
C GLU A 180 -4.28 -24.63 11.23
N ASN A 181 -3.90 -24.98 10.01
CA ASN A 181 -4.78 -25.22 8.88
C ASN A 181 -4.79 -26.72 8.57
N ASP A 182 -5.75 -27.43 9.17
CA ASP A 182 -5.88 -28.89 9.08
C ASP A 182 -6.12 -29.40 7.64
N GLU A 183 -6.54 -28.54 6.73
CA GLU A 183 -6.73 -28.87 5.30
C GLU A 183 -5.40 -29.03 4.54
N ILE A 184 -4.30 -28.51 5.10
CA ILE A 184 -2.97 -28.57 4.50
C ILE A 184 -2.12 -29.53 5.32
N PRO A 185 -1.52 -30.59 4.76
CA PRO A 185 -0.70 -31.51 5.54
C PRO A 185 0.63 -30.86 5.98
N LEU A 186 1.17 -31.33 7.10
CA LEU A 186 2.52 -30.97 7.55
C LEU A 186 3.55 -31.27 6.46
N CYS A 187 4.47 -30.34 6.20
CA CYS A 187 5.52 -30.52 5.20
C CYS A 187 6.69 -31.42 5.66
N GLY A 188 6.60 -32.00 6.86
CA GLY A 188 7.59 -32.89 7.44
C GLY A 188 7.54 -32.92 8.96
N PRO A 189 8.38 -33.74 9.62
CA PRO A 189 8.37 -33.92 11.07
C PRO A 189 8.77 -32.68 11.87
N ASN A 190 9.41 -31.69 11.23
CA ASN A 190 9.84 -30.44 11.84
C ASN A 190 9.02 -29.23 11.33
N CYS A 191 7.83 -29.48 10.78
CA CYS A 191 6.93 -28.41 10.35
C CYS A 191 6.54 -27.57 11.57
N ARG A 192 6.61 -26.25 11.42
CA ARG A 192 6.43 -25.28 12.51
C ARG A 192 5.99 -23.92 11.94
N PRO A 193 5.56 -22.97 12.79
CA PRO A 193 5.38 -21.57 12.38
C PRO A 193 6.58 -21.02 11.60
N GLY A 194 6.31 -20.24 10.55
CA GLY A 194 7.31 -19.73 9.61
C GLY A 194 7.67 -20.68 8.45
N CYS A 195 7.06 -21.88 8.34
CA CYS A 195 7.20 -22.72 7.15
C CYS A 195 6.29 -22.26 6.00
N ASN A 196 6.81 -22.24 4.77
CA ASN A 196 6.05 -21.84 3.55
C ASN A 196 5.07 -22.91 3.03
N CYS A 197 4.70 -23.90 3.85
CA CYS A 197 3.84 -25.01 3.44
C CYS A 197 2.35 -24.67 3.47
N GLY A 198 1.95 -23.66 4.25
CA GLY A 198 0.55 -23.26 4.44
C GLY A 198 -0.19 -23.98 5.56
N HIS A 199 0.46 -24.90 6.30
CA HIS A 199 -0.14 -25.55 7.47
C HIS A 199 -0.25 -24.60 8.67
N PHE A 200 0.77 -23.78 8.93
CA PHE A 200 0.70 -22.71 9.93
C PHE A 200 0.44 -21.40 9.22
N VAL A 201 -0.73 -20.79 9.45
CA VAL A 201 -1.12 -19.53 8.82
C VAL A 201 -0.98 -18.41 9.83
N GLU A 202 -0.06 -17.47 9.57
CA GLU A 202 0.07 -16.23 10.32
C GLU A 202 -1.18 -15.36 10.12
N VAL A 203 -1.98 -15.19 11.17
CA VAL A 203 -3.23 -14.42 11.13
C VAL A 203 -3.06 -13.00 11.67
N TRP A 204 -2.11 -12.77 12.58
CA TRP A 204 -1.91 -11.51 13.28
C TRP A 204 -0.45 -11.36 13.75
N ASN A 205 0.05 -10.13 13.81
CA ASN A 205 1.28 -9.80 14.51
C ASN A 205 1.13 -8.56 15.41
N ASP A 206 1.89 -8.54 16.51
CA ASP A 206 2.04 -7.40 17.43
C ASP A 206 3.49 -6.90 17.40
N VAL A 207 3.72 -5.74 16.80
CA VAL A 207 5.02 -5.07 16.70
C VAL A 207 5.24 -4.13 17.88
N PHE A 208 6.34 -4.34 18.59
CA PHE A 208 6.71 -3.57 19.77
C PHE A 208 7.81 -2.56 19.43
N MET A 209 7.41 -1.43 18.85
CA MET A 209 8.32 -0.36 18.47
C MET A 209 8.92 0.31 19.71
N GLN A 210 10.16 -0.04 20.01
CA GLN A 210 10.94 0.52 21.13
C GLN A 210 12.31 1.04 20.70
N TYR A 211 12.70 0.81 19.44
CA TYR A 211 13.97 1.26 18.89
C TYR A 211 13.76 2.22 17.72
N ASN A 212 14.70 3.14 17.54
CA ASN A 212 14.85 3.97 16.36
C ASN A 212 16.14 3.57 15.65
N LYS A 213 16.05 3.14 14.39
CA LYS A 213 17.23 2.84 13.57
C LYS A 213 17.79 4.13 12.97
N LYS A 214 19.07 4.38 13.21
CA LYS A 214 19.82 5.52 12.69
C LYS A 214 20.38 5.26 11.29
N ALA A 215 20.79 6.33 10.62
CA ALA A 215 21.36 6.27 9.28
C ALA A 215 22.70 5.50 9.22
N ASP A 216 23.43 5.42 10.33
CA ASP A 216 24.66 4.65 10.47
C ASP A 216 24.41 3.15 10.75
N GLY A 217 23.13 2.73 10.83
CA GLY A 217 22.72 1.36 11.09
C GLY A 217 22.56 1.01 12.57
N THR A 218 22.92 1.91 13.50
CA THR A 218 22.77 1.68 14.94
C THR A 218 21.32 1.87 15.41
N TYR A 219 20.99 1.30 16.57
CA TYR A 219 19.67 1.41 17.20
C TYR A 219 19.76 2.21 18.50
N GLU A 220 18.84 3.13 18.71
CA GLU A 220 18.64 3.81 20.01
C GLU A 220 17.23 3.56 20.52
N LEU A 221 16.99 3.76 21.82
CA LEU A 221 15.64 3.63 22.37
C LEU A 221 14.77 4.82 21.96
N LEU A 222 13.51 4.55 21.60
CA LEU A 222 12.50 5.58 21.40
C LEU A 222 12.13 6.23 22.74
N GLU A 223 11.85 7.54 22.71
CA GLU A 223 11.30 8.26 23.87
C GLU A 223 9.94 7.70 24.31
N ARG A 224 9.14 7.24 23.34
CA ARG A 224 7.85 6.61 23.55
C ARG A 224 7.84 5.24 22.89
N LYS A 225 7.45 4.25 23.67
CA LYS A 225 7.21 2.89 23.20
C LYS A 225 5.84 2.85 22.52
N ASN A 226 5.77 2.29 21.32
CA ASN A 226 4.53 2.21 20.56
C ASN A 226 4.21 0.76 20.19
N ILE A 227 2.92 0.49 20.00
CA ILE A 227 2.44 -0.78 19.48
C ILE A 227 1.80 -0.53 18.12
N ASP A 228 2.16 -1.37 17.17
CA ASP A 228 1.51 -1.50 15.87
C ASP A 228 1.14 -2.96 15.69
N THR A 229 -0.10 -3.24 15.31
CA THR A 229 -0.54 -4.61 15.07
C THR A 229 -1.09 -4.76 13.66
N GLY A 230 -0.94 -5.93 13.04
CA GLY A 230 -1.51 -6.23 11.74
C GLY A 230 -2.16 -7.61 11.67
N MET A 231 -3.49 -7.67 11.76
CA MET A 231 -4.26 -8.88 11.47
C MET A 231 -4.67 -8.91 9.99
N GLY A 232 -4.30 -9.97 9.29
CA GLY A 232 -4.72 -10.19 7.91
C GLY A 232 -6.17 -10.66 7.85
N LEU A 233 -7.09 -9.83 7.33
CA LEU A 233 -8.51 -10.15 7.27
C LEU A 233 -8.76 -11.47 6.54
N GLU A 234 -8.19 -11.60 5.33
CA GLU A 234 -8.44 -12.75 4.47
C GLU A 234 -7.89 -14.05 5.04
N ARG A 235 -6.70 -14.01 5.67
CA ARG A 235 -6.10 -15.17 6.32
C ARG A 235 -6.94 -15.61 7.51
N THR A 236 -7.31 -14.66 8.36
CA THR A 236 -8.14 -14.94 9.54
C THR A 236 -9.53 -15.44 9.15
N ALA A 237 -10.15 -14.86 8.12
CA ALA A 237 -11.44 -15.31 7.58
C ALA A 237 -11.35 -16.73 7.03
N ALA A 238 -10.27 -17.10 6.34
CA ALA A 238 -10.05 -18.47 5.85
C ALA A 238 -10.04 -19.48 7.00
N MET A 239 -9.29 -19.19 8.06
CA MET A 239 -9.22 -20.06 9.24
C MET A 239 -10.58 -20.16 9.95
N LEU A 240 -11.30 -19.04 10.12
CA LEU A 240 -12.64 -19.03 10.72
C LEU A 240 -13.72 -19.70 9.85
N GLN A 241 -13.47 -19.90 8.56
CA GLN A 241 -14.37 -20.58 7.63
C GLN A 241 -13.99 -22.05 7.42
N GLY A 242 -12.83 -22.48 7.95
CA GLY A 242 -12.32 -23.83 7.77
C GLY A 242 -12.00 -24.16 6.31
N VAL A 243 -11.45 -23.18 5.57
CA VAL A 243 -11.10 -23.36 4.16
C VAL A 243 -9.58 -23.33 3.96
N ALA A 244 -9.10 -24.15 3.02
CA ALA A 244 -7.67 -24.39 2.81
C ALA A 244 -6.92 -23.14 2.34
N THR A 245 -7.58 -22.24 1.60
CA THR A 245 -6.97 -21.06 1.00
C THR A 245 -7.78 -19.80 1.19
N VAL A 246 -7.11 -18.63 1.22
CA VAL A 246 -7.78 -17.32 1.27
C VAL A 246 -8.76 -17.10 0.11
N TYR A 247 -8.52 -17.79 -1.00
CA TYR A 247 -9.34 -17.74 -2.21
C TYR A 247 -10.68 -18.47 -2.09
N GLU A 248 -10.86 -19.29 -1.06
CA GLU A 248 -12.11 -20.02 -0.80
C GLU A 248 -13.01 -19.30 0.21
N THR A 249 -12.61 -18.10 0.64
CA THR A 249 -13.41 -17.24 1.52
C THR A 249 -14.60 -16.61 0.78
N ASP A 250 -15.59 -16.17 1.54
CA ASP A 250 -16.73 -15.37 1.07
C ASP A 250 -16.36 -14.15 0.21
N LEU A 251 -15.16 -13.59 0.42
CA LEU A 251 -14.63 -12.46 -0.36
C LEU A 251 -14.27 -12.84 -1.80
N PHE A 252 -13.93 -14.11 -2.06
CA PHE A 252 -13.42 -14.58 -3.34
C PHE A 252 -14.35 -15.54 -4.06
N VAL A 253 -15.14 -16.33 -3.32
CA VAL A 253 -16.05 -17.34 -3.89
C VAL A 253 -16.92 -16.78 -5.03
N PRO A 254 -17.57 -15.59 -4.92
CA PRO A 254 -18.37 -15.05 -6.02
C PRO A 254 -17.56 -14.79 -7.30
N ILE A 255 -16.32 -14.33 -7.15
CA ILE A 255 -15.42 -14.03 -8.28
C ILE A 255 -14.95 -15.34 -8.92
N ILE A 256 -14.55 -16.31 -8.11
CA ILE A 256 -14.04 -17.62 -8.57
C ILE A 256 -15.12 -18.42 -9.29
N VAL A 257 -16.33 -18.47 -8.75
CA VAL A 257 -17.47 -19.14 -9.41
C VAL A 257 -17.68 -18.53 -10.80
N LYS A 258 -17.71 -17.19 -10.90
CA LYS A 258 -17.89 -16.52 -12.18
C LYS A 258 -16.76 -16.80 -13.17
N ILE A 259 -15.50 -16.83 -12.72
CA ILE A 259 -14.37 -17.18 -13.58
C ILE A 259 -14.51 -18.61 -14.12
N ARG A 260 -14.91 -19.57 -13.26
CA ARG A 260 -15.11 -20.97 -13.66
C ARG A 260 -16.25 -21.11 -14.68
N GLU A 261 -17.36 -20.40 -14.48
CA GLU A 261 -18.45 -20.33 -15.45
C GLU A 261 -17.99 -19.78 -16.81
N MET A 262 -17.18 -18.72 -16.80
CA MET A 262 -16.65 -18.10 -18.03
C MET A 262 -15.65 -18.98 -18.78
N ALA A 263 -14.93 -19.85 -18.07
CA ALA A 263 -13.97 -20.76 -18.68
C ALA A 263 -14.65 -21.94 -19.41
N ASP A 264 -15.90 -22.26 -19.05
CA ASP A 264 -16.71 -23.33 -19.65
C ASP A 264 -15.97 -24.68 -19.68
N ARG A 265 -15.43 -25.09 -18.51
CA ARG A 265 -14.71 -26.36 -18.31
C ARG A 265 -15.34 -27.18 -17.19
N GLU A 266 -15.36 -28.50 -17.35
CA GLU A 266 -15.86 -29.43 -16.33
C GLU A 266 -14.86 -29.66 -15.20
N GLU A 267 -13.55 -29.68 -15.51
CA GLU A 267 -12.49 -29.98 -14.56
C GLU A 267 -11.41 -28.89 -14.54
N PHE A 268 -10.86 -28.62 -13.34
CA PHE A 268 -9.77 -27.68 -13.10
C PHE A 268 -8.66 -28.41 -12.34
N ASP A 269 -7.54 -28.66 -13.01
CA ASP A 269 -6.31 -29.12 -12.38
C ASP A 269 -5.67 -28.02 -11.50
N GLU A 270 -4.55 -28.31 -10.83
CA GLU A 270 -3.92 -27.31 -9.95
C GLU A 270 -3.39 -26.09 -10.72
N THR A 271 -2.99 -26.26 -11.98
CA THR A 271 -2.54 -25.15 -12.82
C THR A 271 -3.71 -24.22 -13.13
N ASP A 272 -4.84 -24.80 -13.57
CA ASP A 272 -6.05 -24.06 -13.85
C ASP A 272 -6.60 -23.37 -12.59
N ARG A 273 -6.57 -24.03 -11.42
CA ARG A 273 -6.95 -23.43 -10.13
C ARG A 273 -6.08 -22.23 -9.77
N ARG A 274 -4.76 -22.35 -9.93
CA ARG A 274 -3.83 -21.23 -9.72
C ARG A 274 -4.15 -20.06 -10.65
N LEU A 275 -4.45 -20.31 -11.92
CA LEU A 275 -4.84 -19.26 -12.86
C LEU A 275 -6.14 -18.55 -12.44
N VAL A 276 -7.15 -19.29 -11.98
CA VAL A 276 -8.39 -18.72 -11.45
C VAL A 276 -8.11 -17.81 -10.25
N ARG A 277 -7.25 -18.25 -9.32
CA ARG A 277 -6.85 -17.45 -8.14
C ARG A 277 -6.14 -16.15 -8.55
N ILE A 278 -5.20 -16.22 -9.50
CA ILE A 278 -4.49 -15.04 -10.04
C ILE A 278 -5.46 -14.04 -10.66
N ILE A 279 -6.42 -14.51 -11.48
CA ILE A 279 -7.43 -13.64 -12.10
C ILE A 279 -8.25 -12.94 -11.01
N ALA A 280 -8.71 -13.69 -10.01
CA ALA A 280 -9.56 -13.16 -8.94
C ALA A 280 -8.84 -12.09 -8.11
N ASP A 281 -7.62 -12.37 -7.63
CA ASP A 281 -6.81 -11.42 -6.87
C ASP A 281 -6.52 -10.15 -7.69
N HIS A 282 -5.97 -10.31 -8.89
CA HIS A 282 -5.50 -9.16 -9.65
C HIS A 282 -6.64 -8.23 -10.11
N ILE A 283 -7.82 -8.77 -10.42
CA ILE A 283 -9.00 -7.95 -10.73
C ILE A 283 -9.50 -7.24 -9.48
N ARG A 284 -9.55 -7.92 -8.33
CA ARG A 284 -9.90 -7.29 -7.05
C ARG A 284 -8.97 -6.11 -6.75
N SER A 285 -7.67 -6.34 -6.81
CA SER A 285 -6.65 -5.31 -6.57
C SER A 285 -6.71 -4.15 -7.55
N ALA A 286 -6.82 -4.43 -8.84
CA ALA A 286 -6.93 -3.37 -9.85
C ALA A 286 -8.23 -2.55 -9.68
N THR A 287 -9.33 -3.20 -9.28
CA THR A 287 -10.60 -2.54 -8.99
C THR A 287 -10.44 -1.57 -7.82
N PHE A 288 -9.87 -2.01 -6.70
CA PHE A 288 -9.61 -1.15 -5.54
C PHE A 288 -8.67 0.02 -5.84
N ILE A 289 -7.59 -0.21 -6.59
CA ILE A 289 -6.67 0.87 -6.96
C ILE A 289 -7.35 1.91 -7.88
N MET A 290 -8.20 1.46 -8.82
CA MET A 290 -8.97 2.37 -9.68
C MET A 290 -10.11 3.06 -8.95
N ALA A 291 -10.66 2.44 -7.90
CA ALA A 291 -11.72 2.96 -7.05
C ALA A 291 -11.25 4.06 -6.11
N ASP A 292 -9.98 4.06 -5.70
CA ASP A 292 -9.39 5.12 -4.89
C ASP A 292 -9.71 6.51 -5.47
N ASP A 293 -9.95 7.50 -4.61
CA ASP A 293 -10.34 8.85 -5.03
C ASP A 293 -9.32 9.55 -5.94
N ARG A 294 -8.06 9.08 -5.94
CA ARG A 294 -7.04 9.56 -6.87
C ARG A 294 -7.22 9.05 -8.30
N LYS A 295 -8.18 8.13 -8.54
CA LYS A 295 -8.60 7.63 -9.86
C LYS A 295 -7.43 7.19 -10.71
N ILE A 296 -6.68 6.22 -10.20
CA ILE A 296 -5.45 5.74 -10.85
C ILE A 296 -5.80 4.87 -12.06
N ALA A 297 -5.71 5.43 -13.27
CA ALA A 297 -5.92 4.68 -14.51
C ALA A 297 -4.71 3.82 -14.91
N PRO A 298 -4.92 2.73 -15.69
CA PRO A 298 -3.83 1.97 -16.33
C PRO A 298 -2.92 2.86 -17.20
N SER A 299 -1.62 2.87 -16.92
CA SER A 299 -0.62 3.75 -17.57
C SER A 299 0.73 3.03 -17.78
N ASN A 300 1.70 3.69 -18.42
CA ASN A 300 3.06 3.16 -18.60
C ASN A 300 3.99 3.46 -17.41
N VAL A 301 3.54 4.23 -16.41
CA VAL A 301 4.42 4.79 -15.38
C VAL A 301 3.79 4.72 -13.99
N GLU A 302 4.64 4.66 -12.97
CA GLU A 302 4.28 4.76 -11.55
C GLU A 302 3.12 3.82 -11.18
N ARG A 303 2.11 4.33 -10.46
CA ARG A 303 0.95 3.55 -9.98
C ARG A 303 0.09 2.99 -11.11
N GLY A 304 -0.05 3.76 -12.18
CA GLY A 304 -0.81 3.31 -13.35
C GLY A 304 -0.15 2.12 -14.06
N TYR A 305 1.18 1.99 -13.98
CA TYR A 305 1.88 0.80 -14.45
C TYR A 305 1.50 -0.44 -13.63
N ILE A 306 1.32 -0.31 -12.32
CA ILE A 306 0.90 -1.43 -11.47
C ILE A 306 -0.51 -1.90 -11.83
N VAL A 307 -1.47 -0.99 -11.95
CA VAL A 307 -2.85 -1.34 -12.40
C VAL A 307 -2.80 -2.06 -13.74
N ARG A 308 -2.01 -1.54 -14.68
CA ARG A 308 -1.82 -2.16 -15.98
C ARG A 308 -1.21 -3.56 -15.87
N ARG A 309 -0.19 -3.76 -15.04
CA ARG A 309 0.48 -5.05 -14.85
C ARG A 309 -0.51 -6.10 -14.31
N LEU A 310 -1.26 -5.75 -13.27
CA LEU A 310 -2.30 -6.61 -12.68
C LEU A 310 -3.34 -7.03 -13.72
N LEU A 311 -3.93 -6.07 -14.44
CA LEU A 311 -4.93 -6.36 -15.46
C LEU A 311 -4.37 -7.23 -16.60
N ARG A 312 -3.12 -7.02 -17.02
CA ARG A 312 -2.50 -7.80 -18.10
C ARG A 312 -2.18 -9.23 -17.70
N ASN A 313 -1.72 -9.45 -16.48
CA ASN A 313 -1.54 -10.78 -15.91
C ASN A 313 -2.90 -11.51 -15.85
N ALA A 314 -3.95 -10.85 -15.35
CA ALA A 314 -5.30 -11.42 -15.35
C ALA A 314 -5.80 -11.77 -16.78
N ILE A 315 -5.56 -10.89 -17.77
CA ILE A 315 -5.91 -11.16 -19.18
C ILE A 315 -5.16 -12.37 -19.72
N HIS A 316 -3.88 -12.53 -19.37
CA HIS A 316 -3.11 -13.68 -19.80
C HIS A 316 -3.65 -14.98 -19.20
N SER A 317 -3.85 -15.01 -17.89
CA SER A 317 -4.39 -16.17 -17.19
C SER A 317 -5.78 -16.53 -17.73
N ALA A 318 -6.61 -15.52 -18.01
CA ALA A 318 -7.92 -15.71 -18.65
C ALA A 318 -7.81 -16.31 -20.06
N ASP A 319 -6.86 -15.84 -20.89
CA ASP A 319 -6.63 -16.37 -22.24
C ASP A 319 -6.25 -17.87 -22.21
N ARG A 320 -5.49 -18.30 -21.19
CA ARG A 320 -5.12 -19.71 -20.96
C ARG A 320 -6.31 -20.58 -20.55
N LEU A 321 -7.26 -20.01 -19.82
CA LEU A 321 -8.51 -20.67 -19.47
C LEU A 321 -9.53 -20.66 -20.64
N GLY A 322 -9.23 -19.96 -21.74
CA GLY A 322 -10.15 -19.82 -22.88
C GLY A 322 -11.16 -18.67 -22.71
N ILE A 323 -10.99 -17.84 -21.68
CA ILE A 323 -11.90 -16.74 -21.35
C ILE A 323 -11.67 -15.54 -22.30
N GLY A 324 -12.76 -15.13 -22.95
CA GLY A 324 -12.80 -14.05 -23.95
C GLY A 324 -12.82 -12.63 -23.38
N GLN A 325 -13.03 -11.66 -24.28
CA GLN A 325 -13.15 -10.24 -23.92
C GLN A 325 -14.35 -9.94 -23.02
N GLY A 326 -14.25 -8.89 -22.21
CA GLY A 326 -15.35 -8.38 -21.38
C GLY A 326 -15.32 -8.87 -19.93
N PHE A 327 -14.61 -9.96 -19.65
CA PHE A 327 -14.61 -10.60 -18.34
C PHE A 327 -14.17 -9.67 -17.18
N ILE A 328 -13.21 -8.76 -17.41
CA ILE A 328 -12.75 -7.84 -16.36
C ILE A 328 -13.89 -6.96 -15.86
N GLY A 329 -14.77 -6.48 -16.75
CA GLY A 329 -15.89 -5.62 -16.36
C GLY A 329 -16.86 -6.35 -15.44
N GLU A 330 -17.27 -7.56 -15.83
CA GLU A 330 -18.18 -8.40 -15.03
C GLU A 330 -17.57 -8.75 -13.66
N LEU A 331 -16.29 -9.14 -13.62
CA LEU A 331 -15.63 -9.49 -12.36
C LEU A 331 -15.41 -8.26 -11.47
N ALA A 332 -15.13 -7.09 -12.05
CA ALA A 332 -15.03 -5.84 -11.29
C ALA A 332 -16.39 -5.43 -10.69
N GLU A 333 -17.51 -5.69 -11.38
CA GLU A 333 -18.85 -5.47 -10.80
C GLU A 333 -19.10 -6.35 -9.58
N ILE A 334 -18.70 -7.63 -9.64
CA ILE A 334 -18.79 -8.54 -8.49
C ILE A 334 -17.95 -8.01 -7.32
N VAL A 335 -16.72 -7.56 -7.58
CA VAL A 335 -15.88 -6.95 -6.52
C VAL A 335 -16.57 -5.72 -5.92
N ILE A 336 -17.15 -4.85 -6.74
CA ILE A 336 -17.88 -3.68 -6.25
C ILE A 336 -19.06 -4.13 -5.38
N ASP A 337 -19.84 -5.12 -5.81
CA ASP A 337 -21.01 -5.59 -5.06
C ASP A 337 -20.65 -6.24 -3.71
N VAL A 338 -19.53 -6.95 -3.63
CA VAL A 338 -19.03 -7.55 -2.37
C VAL A 338 -18.63 -6.47 -1.36
N TYR A 339 -18.14 -5.32 -1.81
CA TYR A 339 -17.46 -4.34 -0.95
C TYR A 339 -18.13 -2.97 -0.82
N LYS A 340 -19.14 -2.64 -1.64
CA LYS A 340 -19.77 -1.30 -1.71
C LYS A 340 -20.36 -0.80 -0.38
N ASP A 341 -20.79 -1.72 0.49
CA ASP A 341 -21.35 -1.36 1.79
C ASP A 341 -20.26 -0.99 2.82
N THR A 342 -19.01 -1.43 2.57
CA THR A 342 -17.83 -1.11 3.39
C THR A 342 -17.03 0.07 2.81
N TYR A 343 -16.95 0.15 1.48
CA TYR A 343 -16.14 1.14 0.75
C TYR A 343 -16.96 1.80 -0.36
N ASP A 344 -17.54 2.97 -0.06
CA ASP A 344 -18.48 3.66 -0.94
C ASP A 344 -17.80 4.18 -2.23
N GLU A 345 -16.49 4.40 -2.21
CA GLU A 345 -15.72 4.85 -3.38
C GLU A 345 -15.77 3.85 -4.54
N LEU A 346 -15.99 2.56 -4.27
CA LEU A 346 -16.17 1.54 -5.31
C LEU A 346 -17.40 1.85 -6.18
N GLU A 347 -18.52 2.18 -5.55
CA GLU A 347 -19.75 2.53 -6.27
C GLU A 347 -19.65 3.93 -6.89
N ARG A 348 -19.13 4.92 -6.15
CA ARG A 348 -18.93 6.29 -6.65
C ARG A 348 -18.06 6.32 -7.90
N ASN A 349 -17.02 5.48 -7.95
CA ASN A 349 -16.06 5.42 -9.04
C ASN A 349 -16.28 4.27 -10.03
N LYS A 350 -17.38 3.51 -9.90
CA LYS A 350 -17.77 2.38 -10.79
C LYS A 350 -17.63 2.69 -12.27
N LYS A 351 -18.17 3.84 -12.72
CA LYS A 351 -18.09 4.25 -14.15
C LYS A 351 -16.65 4.43 -14.63
N PHE A 352 -15.76 4.92 -13.76
CA PHE A 352 -14.34 5.08 -14.08
C PHE A 352 -13.64 3.72 -14.18
N ILE A 353 -13.87 2.85 -13.19
CA ILE A 353 -13.34 1.48 -13.13
C ILE A 353 -13.68 0.71 -14.41
N LEU A 354 -14.98 0.57 -14.73
CA LEU A 354 -15.45 -0.22 -15.86
C LEU A 354 -14.93 0.29 -17.21
N LYS A 355 -14.94 1.61 -17.40
CA LYS A 355 -14.42 2.25 -18.62
C LYS A 355 -12.93 1.93 -18.84
N HIS A 356 -12.13 1.99 -17.79
CA HIS A 356 -10.68 1.77 -17.90
C HIS A 356 -10.32 0.29 -18.00
N ALA A 357 -11.06 -0.59 -17.31
CA ALA A 357 -10.97 -2.03 -17.46
C ALA A 357 -11.24 -2.49 -18.91
N GLU A 358 -12.38 -2.08 -19.47
CA GLU A 358 -12.78 -2.43 -20.84
C GLU A 358 -11.76 -1.96 -21.89
N ARG A 359 -11.24 -0.74 -21.69
CA ARG A 359 -10.23 -0.16 -22.59
C ARG A 359 -8.92 -0.95 -22.56
N GLU A 360 -8.45 -1.36 -21.39
CA GLU A 360 -7.20 -2.12 -21.27
C GLU A 360 -7.36 -3.55 -21.80
N ASP A 361 -8.49 -4.22 -21.55
CA ASP A 361 -8.79 -5.56 -22.09
C ASP A 361 -8.73 -5.58 -23.62
N LYS A 362 -9.49 -4.67 -24.27
CA LYS A 362 -9.52 -4.54 -25.73
C LYS A 362 -8.16 -4.22 -26.32
N LYS A 363 -7.38 -3.36 -25.65
CA LYS A 363 -6.06 -2.94 -26.12
C LYS A 363 -5.04 -4.06 -25.98
N PHE A 364 -4.95 -4.68 -24.81
CA PHE A 364 -3.89 -5.64 -24.53
C PHE A 364 -4.10 -6.96 -25.25
N ARG A 365 -5.33 -7.48 -25.38
CA ARG A 365 -5.56 -8.75 -26.11
C ARG A 365 -5.06 -8.73 -27.56
N LYS A 366 -5.17 -7.59 -28.24
CA LYS A 366 -4.61 -7.41 -29.59
C LYS A 366 -3.09 -7.53 -29.58
N THR A 367 -2.44 -6.98 -28.57
CA THR A 367 -0.99 -7.03 -28.39
C THR A 367 -0.54 -8.42 -27.96
N LEU A 368 -1.23 -9.04 -27.01
CA LEU A 368 -0.97 -10.38 -26.49
C LEU A 368 -0.91 -11.41 -27.62
N ARG A 369 -1.91 -11.45 -28.50
CA ARG A 369 -1.90 -12.38 -29.65
C ARG A 369 -0.68 -12.19 -30.56
N LYS A 370 -0.24 -10.95 -30.78
CA LYS A 370 0.97 -10.67 -31.57
C LYS A 370 2.22 -11.14 -30.83
N ALA A 371 2.26 -10.91 -29.53
CA ALA A 371 3.36 -11.27 -28.66
C ALA A 371 3.52 -12.80 -28.56
N LEU A 372 2.44 -13.54 -28.32
CA LEU A 372 2.45 -15.02 -28.31
C LEU A 372 2.87 -15.60 -29.66
N ARG A 373 2.44 -15.02 -30.80
CA ARG A 373 2.93 -15.44 -32.13
C ARG A 373 4.43 -15.21 -32.30
N LYS A 374 4.95 -14.07 -31.82
CA LYS A 374 6.38 -13.76 -31.87
C LYS A 374 7.17 -14.71 -30.97
N LEU A 375 6.69 -14.94 -29.76
CA LEU A 375 7.27 -15.90 -28.80
C LEU A 375 7.32 -17.30 -29.42
N ASN A 376 6.20 -17.84 -29.90
CA ASN A 376 6.15 -19.14 -30.57
C ASN A 376 7.12 -19.24 -31.77
N ARG A 377 7.37 -18.14 -32.48
CA ARG A 377 8.36 -18.09 -33.57
C ARG A 377 9.80 -18.13 -33.05
N ILE A 378 10.11 -17.42 -31.97
CA ILE A 378 11.41 -17.51 -31.29
C ILE A 378 11.61 -18.95 -30.83
N LEU A 379 10.65 -19.52 -30.10
CA LEU A 379 10.71 -20.89 -29.59
C LEU A 379 10.96 -21.93 -30.69
N LYS A 380 10.25 -21.83 -31.82
CA LYS A 380 10.47 -22.73 -32.96
C LYS A 380 11.86 -22.61 -33.61
N ASN A 381 12.48 -21.44 -33.53
CA ASN A 381 13.74 -21.16 -34.21
C ASN A 381 14.96 -21.45 -33.34
N THR A 382 14.92 -21.08 -32.06
CA THR A 382 16.08 -21.10 -31.16
C THR A 382 15.96 -22.15 -30.06
N GLY A 383 14.73 -22.58 -29.71
CA GLY A 383 14.49 -23.46 -28.55
C GLY A 383 14.78 -22.83 -27.19
N THR A 384 15.17 -21.55 -27.16
CA THR A 384 15.53 -20.78 -25.97
C THR A 384 15.01 -19.35 -26.07
N ILE A 385 14.88 -18.65 -24.94
CA ILE A 385 14.51 -17.23 -24.88
C ILE A 385 15.67 -16.50 -24.21
N THR A 386 16.32 -15.59 -24.94
CA THR A 386 17.40 -14.76 -24.39
C THR A 386 16.84 -13.63 -23.53
N GLY A 387 17.69 -12.97 -22.75
CA GLY A 387 17.29 -11.76 -22.03
C GLY A 387 16.87 -10.64 -22.97
N GLU A 388 17.47 -10.56 -24.16
CA GLU A 388 17.07 -9.62 -25.23
C GLU A 388 15.66 -9.92 -25.77
N ASP A 389 15.33 -11.19 -25.99
CA ASP A 389 13.99 -11.60 -26.42
C ASP A 389 12.94 -11.25 -25.36
N ALA A 390 13.21 -11.56 -24.09
CA ALA A 390 12.34 -11.19 -22.97
C ALA A 390 12.18 -9.66 -22.85
N PHE A 391 13.26 -8.92 -23.06
CA PHE A 391 13.26 -7.46 -23.03
C PHE A 391 12.49 -6.83 -24.20
N LEU A 392 12.58 -7.43 -25.40
CA LEU A 392 11.78 -7.07 -26.56
C LEU A 392 10.29 -7.31 -26.32
N LEU A 393 9.92 -8.46 -25.75
CA LEU A 393 8.55 -8.81 -25.40
C LEU A 393 7.98 -7.82 -24.36
N PHE A 394 8.80 -7.43 -23.39
CA PHE A 394 8.45 -6.42 -22.41
C PHE A 394 8.25 -5.03 -23.03
N THR A 395 9.23 -4.52 -23.76
CA THR A 395 9.21 -3.14 -24.28
C THR A 395 8.28 -2.94 -25.47
N SER A 396 8.31 -3.85 -26.44
CA SER A 396 7.61 -3.69 -27.72
C SER A 396 6.20 -4.28 -27.70
N PHE A 397 5.98 -5.29 -26.86
CA PHE A 397 4.69 -5.98 -26.76
C PHE A 397 4.02 -5.81 -25.39
N GLY A 398 4.69 -5.17 -24.42
CA GLY A 398 4.10 -4.88 -23.13
C GLY A 398 3.75 -6.13 -22.31
N LEU A 399 4.42 -7.25 -22.59
CA LEU A 399 4.32 -8.49 -21.81
C LEU A 399 5.11 -8.33 -20.50
N PRO A 400 4.49 -8.49 -19.33
CA PRO A 400 5.24 -8.50 -18.08
C PRO A 400 6.35 -9.58 -18.10
N PRO A 401 7.49 -9.35 -17.44
CA PRO A 401 8.59 -10.33 -17.43
C PRO A 401 8.17 -11.66 -16.82
N GLU A 402 7.29 -11.62 -15.81
CA GLU A 402 6.76 -12.78 -15.11
C GLU A 402 5.97 -13.68 -16.06
N MET A 403 5.16 -13.07 -16.91
CA MET A 403 4.40 -13.76 -17.94
C MET A 403 5.33 -14.42 -18.97
N THR A 404 6.43 -13.77 -19.33
CA THR A 404 7.43 -14.38 -20.23
C THR A 404 8.08 -15.59 -19.55
N ARG A 405 8.45 -15.46 -18.27
CA ARG A 405 9.03 -16.52 -17.43
C ARG A 405 8.07 -17.70 -17.28
N GLU A 406 6.79 -17.43 -17.05
CA GLU A 406 5.76 -18.46 -16.92
C GLU A 406 5.62 -19.27 -18.23
N ILE A 407 5.46 -18.59 -19.37
CA ILE A 407 5.36 -19.27 -20.67
C ILE A 407 6.64 -20.06 -20.97
N ALA A 408 7.81 -19.55 -20.63
CA ALA A 408 9.06 -20.28 -20.81
C ALA A 408 9.13 -21.54 -19.93
N ARG A 409 8.76 -21.43 -18.65
CA ARG A 409 8.71 -22.55 -17.71
C ARG A 409 7.85 -23.69 -18.24
N GLU A 410 6.68 -23.35 -18.79
CA GLU A 410 5.73 -24.32 -19.36
C GLU A 410 6.26 -25.05 -20.58
N ASN A 411 7.12 -24.41 -21.35
CA ASN A 411 7.76 -25.02 -22.51
C ASN A 411 9.08 -25.72 -22.16
N GLY A 412 9.43 -25.82 -20.86
CA GLY A 412 10.69 -26.40 -20.41
C GLY A 412 11.93 -25.56 -20.75
N ILE A 413 11.73 -24.26 -20.97
CA ILE A 413 12.76 -23.34 -21.49
C ILE A 413 13.27 -22.45 -20.38
N LYS A 414 14.60 -22.39 -20.26
CA LYS A 414 15.26 -21.45 -19.35
C LYS A 414 15.36 -20.07 -20.02
N ILE A 415 14.93 -19.05 -19.30
CA ILE A 415 15.19 -17.64 -19.64
C ILE A 415 16.42 -17.19 -18.87
N ASP A 416 17.30 -16.44 -19.54
CA ASP A 416 18.33 -15.65 -18.86
C ASP A 416 17.70 -14.37 -18.29
N MET A 417 17.17 -14.47 -17.08
CA MET A 417 16.57 -13.33 -16.38
C MET A 417 17.63 -12.31 -15.93
N ASP A 418 18.88 -12.73 -15.76
CA ASP A 418 19.98 -11.82 -15.40
C ASP A 418 20.33 -10.92 -16.58
N GLU A 419 20.36 -11.47 -17.79
CA GLU A 419 20.49 -10.69 -19.02
C GLU A 419 19.28 -9.77 -19.23
N PHE A 420 18.05 -10.24 -18.98
CA PHE A 420 16.86 -9.38 -19.00
C PHE A 420 17.01 -8.20 -18.03
N HIS A 421 17.41 -8.46 -16.78
CA HIS A 421 17.60 -7.41 -15.77
C HIS A 421 18.69 -6.44 -16.18
N ARG A 422 19.79 -6.90 -16.77
CA ARG A 422 20.84 -6.02 -17.31
C ARG A 422 20.31 -5.13 -18.43
N GLN A 423 19.57 -5.68 -19.40
CA GLN A 423 18.95 -4.92 -20.49
C GLN A 423 17.90 -3.93 -19.97
N PHE A 424 17.11 -4.37 -18.98
CA PHE A 424 16.10 -3.55 -18.31
C PHE A 424 16.75 -2.41 -17.54
N GLU A 425 17.83 -2.66 -16.79
CA GLU A 425 18.59 -1.63 -16.11
C GLU A 425 19.30 -0.69 -17.10
N GLU A 426 19.91 -1.17 -18.17
CA GLU A 426 20.51 -0.31 -19.20
C GLU A 426 19.44 0.60 -19.87
N HIS A 427 18.26 0.07 -20.16
CA HIS A 427 17.13 0.87 -20.67
C HIS A 427 16.58 1.82 -19.61
N ARG A 428 16.52 1.38 -18.34
CA ARG A 428 16.14 2.21 -17.20
C ARG A 428 17.17 3.31 -16.97
N GLU A 429 18.46 3.06 -17.18
CA GLU A 429 19.57 4.01 -17.08
C GLU A 429 19.57 5.03 -18.22
N LYS A 430 19.35 4.57 -19.46
CA LYS A 430 19.10 5.44 -20.63
C LYS A 430 17.83 6.29 -20.45
N SER A 431 16.85 5.80 -19.70
CA SER A 431 15.64 6.56 -19.30
C SER A 431 15.86 7.40 -18.02
N ARG A 432 16.82 7.02 -17.16
CA ARG A 432 17.19 7.67 -15.89
C ARG A 432 18.21 8.79 -16.07
N SER A 433 18.98 8.83 -17.15
CA SER A 433 19.73 10.06 -17.51
C SER A 433 18.79 11.27 -17.69
N ALA A 434 17.49 11.02 -17.93
CA ALA A 434 16.41 12.01 -17.90
C ALA A 434 15.61 12.08 -16.57
N THR A 435 15.90 11.22 -15.57
CA THR A 435 15.00 10.93 -14.43
C THR A 435 15.71 10.58 -13.10
N LYS A 436 17.02 10.82 -12.96
CA LYS A 436 17.86 10.21 -11.91
C LYS A 436 17.50 10.56 -10.45
N ASP A 437 16.71 11.61 -10.21
CA ASP A 437 16.42 12.05 -8.84
C ASP A 437 15.09 11.53 -8.25
N LYS A 438 14.35 10.64 -8.91
CA LYS A 438 12.90 10.46 -8.60
C LYS A 438 12.47 9.63 -7.38
N PHE A 439 13.31 8.83 -6.71
CA PHE A 439 12.85 7.93 -5.64
C PHE A 439 13.87 7.65 -4.52
N LYS A 440 14.65 8.66 -4.10
CA LYS A 440 15.36 8.59 -2.81
C LYS A 440 14.66 9.54 -1.83
N GLY A 441 14.35 9.04 -0.64
CA GLY A 441 13.84 9.85 0.47
C GLY A 441 12.34 10.02 0.44
N GLY A 442 11.62 9.05 0.99
CA GLY A 442 10.24 9.18 1.39
C GLY A 442 10.13 9.16 2.89
N LEU A 443 9.67 10.31 3.41
CA LEU A 443 9.10 10.63 4.71
C LEU A 443 9.13 9.56 5.84
N ALA A 444 10.33 9.06 6.11
CA ALA A 444 10.83 8.79 7.46
C ALA A 444 11.91 9.84 7.84
N ASP A 445 11.91 10.98 7.15
CA ASP A 445 12.93 12.01 7.25
C ASP A 445 12.28 13.34 7.63
N HIS A 446 12.39 13.70 8.91
CA HIS A 446 11.89 14.96 9.48
C HIS A 446 12.91 16.09 9.37
N SER A 447 13.74 16.09 8.33
CA SER A 447 14.72 17.15 8.14
C SER A 447 14.06 18.51 7.95
N GLU A 448 14.74 19.56 8.41
CA GLU A 448 14.34 20.96 8.26
C GLU A 448 13.96 21.31 6.80
N VAL A 449 14.67 20.73 5.83
CA VAL A 449 14.43 20.94 4.39
C VAL A 449 13.06 20.41 3.95
N ILE A 450 12.63 19.26 4.48
CA ILE A 450 11.33 18.66 4.15
C ILE A 450 10.20 19.50 4.75
N THR A 451 10.36 19.99 5.97
CA THR A 451 9.42 20.91 6.64
C THR A 451 9.23 22.21 5.83
N LYS A 452 10.33 22.80 5.34
CA LYS A 452 10.30 23.97 4.46
C LYS A 452 9.61 23.68 3.12
N LEU A 453 9.95 22.57 2.46
CA LEU A 453 9.32 22.16 1.21
C LEU A 453 7.83 21.84 1.37
N HIS A 454 7.43 21.35 2.54
CA HIS A 454 6.02 21.07 2.82
C HIS A 454 5.23 22.37 2.86
N THR A 455 5.70 23.38 3.59
CA THR A 455 5.06 24.70 3.61
C THR A 455 5.09 25.36 2.22
N ALA A 456 6.20 25.27 1.49
CA ALA A 456 6.27 25.76 0.11
C ALA A 456 5.26 25.08 -0.82
N THR A 457 4.90 23.81 -0.56
CA THR A 457 3.89 23.08 -1.33
C THR A 457 2.48 23.65 -1.11
N HIS A 458 2.15 24.05 0.12
CA HIS A 458 0.89 24.74 0.44
C HIS A 458 0.83 26.11 -0.22
N LEU A 459 1.93 26.86 -0.19
CA LEU A 459 2.02 28.14 -0.89
C LEU A 459 1.83 27.98 -2.41
N LEU A 460 2.48 26.96 -3.01
CA LEU A 460 2.31 26.63 -4.43
C LEU A 460 0.86 26.32 -4.77
N GLN A 461 0.17 25.55 -3.94
CA GLN A 461 -1.22 25.21 -4.17
C GLN A 461 -2.14 26.43 -4.12
N ALA A 462 -1.96 27.29 -3.11
CA ALA A 462 -2.71 28.53 -2.99
C ALA A 462 -2.43 29.46 -4.19
N ALA A 463 -1.17 29.60 -4.60
CA ALA A 463 -0.79 30.38 -5.78
C ALA A 463 -1.44 29.84 -7.07
N LEU A 464 -1.41 28.52 -7.31
CA LEU A 464 -2.08 27.88 -8.45
C LEU A 464 -3.58 28.19 -8.48
N ARG A 465 -4.25 28.18 -7.33
CA ARG A 465 -5.68 28.50 -7.24
C ARG A 465 -5.98 29.98 -7.45
N LYS A 466 -5.08 30.88 -7.04
CA LYS A 466 -5.20 32.32 -7.27
C LYS A 466 -5.03 32.66 -8.76
N VAL A 467 -4.06 32.05 -9.44
CA VAL A 467 -3.77 32.31 -10.87
C VAL A 467 -4.76 31.60 -11.80
N LEU A 468 -5.00 30.31 -11.59
CA LEU A 468 -5.78 29.47 -12.52
C LEU A 468 -7.25 29.29 -12.10
N GLY A 469 -7.61 29.77 -10.91
CA GLY A 469 -8.96 29.73 -10.36
C GLY A 469 -9.23 28.55 -9.42
N PRO A 470 -10.39 28.59 -8.71
CA PRO A 470 -10.69 27.70 -7.58
C PRO A 470 -10.99 26.24 -7.98
N LYS A 471 -11.04 25.93 -9.27
CA LYS A 471 -11.27 24.56 -9.78
C LYS A 471 -10.01 23.71 -9.80
N VAL A 472 -8.82 24.31 -9.61
CA VAL A 472 -7.58 23.56 -9.39
C VAL A 472 -7.72 22.77 -8.10
N LYS A 473 -7.61 21.45 -8.22
CA LYS A 473 -7.60 20.52 -7.08
C LYS A 473 -6.32 19.70 -7.10
N GLN A 474 -5.72 19.54 -5.93
CA GLN A 474 -4.62 18.62 -5.75
C GLN A 474 -5.06 17.19 -6.07
N SER A 475 -4.27 16.49 -6.87
CA SER A 475 -4.43 15.06 -7.18
C SER A 475 -3.28 14.21 -6.62
N GLY A 476 -2.21 14.83 -6.15
CA GLY A 476 -1.14 14.17 -5.43
C GLY A 476 0.00 15.12 -5.10
N SER A 477 0.71 14.87 -4.01
CA SER A 477 1.97 15.54 -3.69
C SER A 477 3.06 14.52 -3.38
N ASN A 478 4.31 14.94 -3.37
CA ASN A 478 5.48 14.16 -3.05
C ASN A 478 6.65 15.11 -2.75
N ILE A 479 7.14 15.08 -1.53
CA ILE A 479 8.23 15.94 -1.07
C ILE A 479 9.41 15.05 -0.72
N THR A 480 10.57 15.34 -1.30
CA THR A 480 11.87 14.73 -0.95
C THR A 480 12.80 15.82 -0.44
N LYS A 481 14.03 15.51 -0.02
CA LYS A 481 15.01 16.54 0.40
C LYS A 481 15.37 17.52 -0.72
N GLU A 482 15.23 17.10 -1.97
CA GLU A 482 15.70 17.85 -3.12
C GLU A 482 14.60 18.67 -3.78
N ARG A 483 13.31 18.29 -3.61
CA ARG A 483 12.19 18.91 -4.33
C ARG A 483 10.82 18.60 -3.77
N THR A 484 9.84 19.39 -4.18
CA THR A 484 8.42 19.02 -4.17
C THR A 484 7.93 18.68 -5.57
N ARG A 485 7.03 17.70 -5.66
CA ARG A 485 6.29 17.32 -6.86
C ARG A 485 4.80 17.42 -6.55
N PHE A 486 4.15 18.37 -7.22
CA PHE A 486 2.75 18.69 -7.01
C PHE A 486 1.93 18.37 -8.26
N ASP A 487 0.95 17.49 -8.11
CA ASP A 487 0.05 17.05 -9.17
C ASP A 487 -1.33 17.66 -8.91
N PHE A 488 -1.93 18.27 -9.93
CA PHE A 488 -3.25 18.89 -9.83
C PHE A 488 -4.08 18.72 -11.10
N THR A 489 -5.40 18.84 -10.94
CA THR A 489 -6.36 18.74 -12.04
C THR A 489 -6.44 20.05 -12.80
N PHE A 490 -6.01 20.05 -14.06
CA PHE A 490 -6.12 21.19 -14.97
C PHE A 490 -6.12 20.69 -16.43
N PRO A 491 -6.94 21.27 -17.34
CA PRO A 491 -7.19 20.68 -18.66
C PRO A 491 -6.01 20.79 -19.63
N ARG A 492 -5.05 21.69 -19.38
CA ARG A 492 -3.90 21.97 -20.24
C ARG A 492 -2.65 22.25 -19.40
N LYS A 493 -1.49 22.36 -20.05
CA LYS A 493 -0.29 22.93 -19.40
C LYS A 493 -0.49 24.42 -19.11
N LEU A 494 0.25 24.93 -18.13
CA LEU A 494 0.32 26.36 -17.83
C LEU A 494 1.10 27.06 -18.95
N THR A 495 0.75 28.30 -19.25
CA THR A 495 1.61 29.15 -20.09
C THR A 495 2.84 29.58 -19.29
N GLU A 496 3.85 30.11 -19.97
CA GLU A 496 5.07 30.59 -19.29
C GLU A 496 4.75 31.78 -18.38
N GLU A 497 3.79 32.63 -18.77
CA GLU A 497 3.30 33.74 -17.94
C GLU A 497 2.59 33.24 -16.68
N GLU A 498 1.70 32.24 -16.81
CA GLU A 498 1.01 31.63 -15.67
C GLU A 498 1.98 30.93 -14.71
N LEU A 499 3.00 30.24 -15.24
CA LEU A 499 4.04 29.60 -14.43
C LEU A 499 4.83 30.63 -13.63
N LYS A 500 5.24 31.72 -14.30
CA LYS A 500 6.00 32.80 -13.67
C LYS A 500 5.16 33.48 -12.59
N GLU A 501 3.89 33.77 -12.86
CA GLU A 501 2.99 34.39 -11.89
C GLU A 501 2.79 33.51 -10.64
N VAL A 502 2.66 32.19 -10.83
CA VAL A 502 2.58 31.23 -9.71
C VAL A 502 3.86 31.24 -8.89
N GLU A 503 5.04 31.19 -9.53
CA GLU A 503 6.34 31.24 -8.84
C GLU A 503 6.54 32.56 -8.09
N ASP A 504 6.23 33.69 -8.74
CA ASP A 504 6.34 35.03 -8.14
C ASP A 504 5.44 35.16 -6.90
N LEU A 505 4.22 34.59 -6.93
CA LEU A 505 3.30 34.62 -5.78
C LEU A 505 3.78 33.77 -4.60
N VAL A 506 4.41 32.61 -4.87
CA VAL A 506 5.00 31.79 -3.80
C VAL A 506 6.14 32.54 -3.13
N ASN A 507 7.06 33.11 -3.91
CA ASN A 507 8.18 33.88 -3.38
C ASN A 507 7.72 35.15 -2.67
N TRP A 508 6.69 35.83 -3.19
CA TRP A 508 6.10 36.96 -2.49
C TRP A 508 5.59 36.57 -1.10
N ALA A 509 4.90 35.42 -0.96
CA ALA A 509 4.41 34.94 0.33
C ALA A 509 5.55 34.54 1.29
N ILE A 510 6.67 34.04 0.75
CA ILE A 510 7.91 33.78 1.49
C ILE A 510 8.50 35.10 2.00
N ASP A 511 8.65 36.10 1.13
CA ASP A 511 9.23 37.41 1.45
C ASP A 511 8.41 38.21 2.48
N GLN A 512 7.12 37.93 2.62
CA GLN A 512 6.26 38.54 3.64
C GLN A 512 6.45 37.94 5.05
N ASP A 513 7.22 36.85 5.19
CA ASP A 513 7.47 36.19 6.48
C ASP A 513 6.19 35.85 7.27
N MET A 514 5.20 35.35 6.54
CA MET A 514 3.85 35.06 7.04
C MET A 514 3.88 34.00 8.13
N ARG A 515 3.04 34.19 9.15
CA ARG A 515 2.93 33.27 10.27
C ARG A 515 2.15 32.02 9.84
N VAL A 516 2.67 30.85 10.22
CA VAL A 516 2.06 29.55 9.99
C VAL A 516 1.45 29.05 11.30
N GLU A 517 0.13 29.07 11.37
CA GLU A 517 -0.62 28.67 12.55
C GLU A 517 -1.27 27.31 12.36
N ARG A 518 -1.23 26.50 13.41
CA ARG A 518 -1.93 25.22 13.47
C ARG A 518 -3.08 25.32 14.45
N GLU A 519 -4.28 25.04 13.98
CA GLU A 519 -5.48 24.92 14.81
C GLU A 519 -6.09 23.52 14.68
N ILE A 520 -6.64 23.00 15.77
CA ILE A 520 -7.44 21.77 15.73
C ILE A 520 -8.89 22.17 15.94
N MET A 521 -9.73 21.86 14.97
CA MET A 521 -11.15 22.23 15.00
C MET A 521 -12.02 21.16 14.33
N PRO A 522 -13.35 21.19 14.50
CA PRO A 522 -14.25 20.31 13.78
C PRO A 522 -14.13 20.43 12.26
N TYR A 523 -14.35 19.33 11.52
CA TYR A 523 -14.26 19.34 10.06
C TYR A 523 -15.19 20.41 9.43
N ASP A 524 -16.47 20.43 9.82
CA ASP A 524 -17.43 21.37 9.23
C ASP A 524 -17.07 22.83 9.52
N GLU A 525 -16.54 23.12 10.72
CA GLU A 525 -16.05 24.47 11.08
C GLU A 525 -14.84 24.87 10.23
N ALA A 526 -13.91 23.94 9.98
CA ALA A 526 -12.75 24.19 9.12
C ALA A 526 -13.19 24.54 7.68
N ILE A 527 -14.15 23.80 7.13
CA ILE A 527 -14.70 24.08 5.79
C ILE A 527 -15.42 25.44 5.75
N GLU A 528 -16.22 25.76 6.78
CA GLU A 528 -16.91 27.06 6.87
C GLU A 528 -15.94 28.24 6.93
N LYS A 529 -14.80 28.08 7.60
CA LYS A 529 -13.70 29.08 7.62
C LYS A 529 -12.95 29.20 6.29
N GLY A 530 -13.25 28.35 5.31
CA GLY A 530 -12.65 28.39 3.98
C GLY A 530 -11.43 27.48 3.82
N ALA A 531 -11.18 26.57 4.78
CA ALA A 531 -10.07 25.64 4.68
C ALA A 531 -10.27 24.69 3.50
N LEU A 532 -9.22 24.52 2.70
CA LEU A 532 -9.21 23.56 1.63
C LEU A 532 -9.06 22.16 2.23
N ALA A 533 -10.11 21.37 2.09
CA ALA A 533 -10.08 19.95 2.36
C ALA A 533 -10.05 19.17 1.06
N PHE A 534 -9.15 18.20 0.99
CA PHE A 534 -9.09 17.27 -0.12
C PHE A 534 -9.48 15.91 0.43
N PHE A 535 -10.52 15.32 -0.15
CA PHE A 535 -11.04 13.99 0.20
C PHE A 535 -11.76 13.96 1.57
N LYS A 536 -13.08 14.22 1.56
CA LYS A 536 -13.94 14.36 2.75
C LYS A 536 -13.86 13.15 3.70
N GLU A 537 -13.66 11.94 3.17
CA GLU A 537 -13.63 10.71 3.97
C GLU A 537 -12.34 10.48 4.79
N ARG A 538 -11.31 11.34 4.62
CA ARG A 538 -10.01 11.21 5.31
C ARG A 538 -9.93 11.89 6.67
N TYR A 539 -11.01 12.56 7.08
CA TYR A 539 -11.02 13.45 8.23
C TYR A 539 -11.97 12.90 9.29
N GLY A 540 -11.46 12.70 10.50
CA GLY A 540 -12.31 12.44 11.66
C GLY A 540 -13.09 13.69 12.08
N ASP A 541 -13.87 13.60 13.15
CA ASP A 541 -14.71 14.71 13.64
C ASP A 541 -13.91 16.00 13.92
N LYS A 542 -12.62 15.87 14.25
CA LYS A 542 -11.66 16.97 14.43
C LYS A 542 -10.49 16.83 13.47
N VAL A 543 -10.07 17.95 12.90
CA VAL A 543 -9.01 18.05 11.89
C VAL A 543 -7.94 19.04 12.29
N SER A 544 -6.71 18.80 11.85
CA SER A 544 -5.62 19.76 11.94
C SER A 544 -5.66 20.68 10.72
N VAL A 545 -5.81 21.98 10.97
CA VAL A 545 -5.84 23.03 9.95
C VAL A 545 -4.56 23.85 10.09
N TYR A 546 -3.82 23.96 8.99
CA TYR A 546 -2.71 24.89 8.88
C TYR A 546 -3.15 26.13 8.12
N LYS A 547 -2.94 27.29 8.71
CA LYS A 547 -3.23 28.62 8.15
C LYS A 547 -1.91 29.36 7.95
N VAL A 548 -1.68 29.88 6.75
CA VAL A 548 -0.56 30.77 6.45
C VAL A 548 -1.13 32.15 6.20
N ASP A 549 -1.26 32.94 7.27
CA ASP A 549 -2.02 34.20 7.31
C ASP A 549 -3.28 34.14 6.42
N ASP A 550 -3.55 35.16 5.62
CA ASP A 550 -4.67 35.19 4.69
C ASP A 550 -4.32 34.60 3.31
N PHE A 551 -3.17 33.91 3.20
CA PHE A 551 -2.67 33.37 1.94
C PHE A 551 -3.19 31.97 1.63
N SER A 552 -3.11 31.06 2.62
CA SER A 552 -3.58 29.68 2.50
C SER A 552 -4.21 29.18 3.80
N MET A 553 -5.15 28.25 3.68
CA MET A 553 -5.73 27.53 4.80
C MET A 553 -6.09 26.13 4.33
N GLU A 554 -5.45 25.10 4.88
CA GLU A 554 -5.57 23.72 4.39
C GLU A 554 -5.59 22.72 5.54
N LEU A 555 -6.31 21.60 5.37
CA LEU A 555 -6.30 20.51 6.32
C LEU A 555 -5.05 19.65 6.09
N CYS A 556 -4.14 19.60 7.06
CA CYS A 556 -2.88 18.87 6.94
C CYS A 556 -2.36 18.35 8.28
N GLY A 557 -1.71 17.18 8.25
CA GLY A 557 -1.11 16.52 9.41
C GLY A 557 0.41 16.34 9.34
N GLY A 558 1.09 16.90 8.34
CA GLY A 558 2.55 16.85 8.25
C GLY A 558 3.24 18.04 8.92
N PRO A 559 4.58 18.03 9.08
CA PRO A 559 5.32 19.10 9.72
C PRO A 559 5.36 20.37 8.85
N HIS A 560 5.35 21.54 9.49
CA HIS A 560 5.41 22.86 8.86
C HIS A 560 6.40 23.77 9.59
N VAL A 561 6.91 24.79 8.89
CA VAL A 561 7.69 25.88 9.52
C VAL A 561 6.76 26.76 10.34
N GLU A 562 7.28 27.56 11.26
CA GLU A 562 6.49 28.51 12.04
C GLU A 562 6.25 29.81 11.24
N HIS A 563 7.19 30.15 10.36
CA HIS A 563 7.14 31.35 9.52
C HIS A 563 7.61 31.07 8.08
N THR A 564 6.96 31.68 7.08
CA THR A 564 7.33 31.44 5.67
C THR A 564 8.71 31.96 5.31
N GLY A 565 9.26 32.95 6.04
CA GLY A 565 10.61 33.46 5.83
C GLY A 565 11.70 32.48 6.25
N GLU A 566 11.37 31.38 6.94
CA GLU A 566 12.29 30.26 7.14
C GLU A 566 12.62 29.54 5.81
N ILE A 567 11.81 29.75 4.78
CA ILE A 567 12.04 29.26 3.42
C ILE A 567 12.87 30.29 2.67
N SER A 568 14.09 29.97 2.23
CA SER A 568 14.94 30.96 1.52
C SER A 568 14.36 31.44 0.18
N GLY A 569 13.62 30.58 -0.52
CA GLY A 569 12.98 30.90 -1.81
C GLY A 569 12.47 29.64 -2.50
N PHE A 570 11.69 29.80 -3.56
CA PHE A 570 11.05 28.71 -4.29
C PHE A 570 11.19 28.86 -5.81
N LYS A 571 11.49 27.75 -6.49
CA LYS A 571 11.63 27.73 -7.96
C LYS A 571 10.98 26.53 -8.59
N ILE A 572 10.10 26.76 -9.57
CA ILE A 572 9.50 25.76 -10.44
C ILE A 572 10.54 25.35 -11.49
N LYS A 573 11.01 24.10 -11.39
CA LYS A 573 12.00 23.53 -12.32
C LYS A 573 11.36 22.94 -13.57
N LYS A 574 10.14 22.39 -13.45
CA LYS A 574 9.50 21.66 -14.56
C LYS A 574 7.99 21.55 -14.42
N GLN A 575 7.28 21.64 -15.54
CA GLN A 575 5.90 21.17 -15.68
C GLN A 575 5.77 20.00 -16.67
N GLU A 576 4.90 19.03 -16.36
CA GLU A 576 4.60 17.85 -17.18
C GLU A 576 3.10 17.60 -17.26
N ASN A 577 2.64 17.05 -18.39
CA ASN A 577 1.29 16.49 -18.51
C ASN A 577 1.40 14.99 -18.20
N ILE A 578 0.65 14.51 -17.20
CA ILE A 578 0.75 13.12 -16.70
C ILE A 578 -0.51 12.29 -16.99
N GLY A 579 -1.50 12.85 -17.69
CA GLY A 579 -2.76 12.19 -18.00
C GLY A 579 -3.83 13.15 -18.48
N ALA A 580 -4.99 12.63 -18.89
CA ALA A 580 -6.09 13.47 -19.32
C ALA A 580 -6.59 14.34 -18.16
N GLY A 581 -6.33 15.65 -18.23
CA GLY A 581 -6.73 16.63 -17.22
C GLY A 581 -5.84 16.71 -15.98
N LEU A 582 -4.62 16.19 -16.04
CA LEU A 582 -3.66 16.21 -14.92
C LEU A 582 -2.33 16.85 -15.31
N VAL A 583 -1.91 17.82 -14.50
CA VAL A 583 -0.65 18.55 -14.65
C VAL A 583 0.21 18.31 -13.41
N ARG A 584 1.51 18.17 -13.62
CA ARG A 584 2.52 17.99 -12.57
C ARG A 584 3.52 19.13 -12.62
N ILE A 585 3.74 19.79 -11.50
CA ILE A 585 4.81 20.76 -11.26
C ILE A 585 5.88 20.13 -10.37
N ARG A 586 7.14 20.39 -10.67
CA ARG A 586 8.26 20.14 -9.74
C ARG A 586 8.88 21.46 -9.34
N GLY A 587 8.91 21.71 -8.04
CA GLY A 587 9.56 22.88 -7.44
C GLY A 587 10.68 22.48 -6.50
N VAL A 588 11.62 23.37 -6.29
CA VAL A 588 12.71 23.23 -5.32
C VAL A 588 12.80 24.48 -4.47
N LEU A 589 13.46 24.39 -3.31
CA LEU A 589 13.87 25.58 -2.60
C LEU A 589 15.10 26.18 -3.28
N VAL A 590 15.21 27.50 -3.25
CA VAL A 590 16.43 28.22 -3.64
C VAL A 590 17.39 28.15 -2.45
N SER A 591 18.64 27.75 -2.68
CA SER A 591 19.68 27.82 -1.65
C SER A 591 20.27 29.21 -1.59
N ASP A 592 20.77 29.63 -0.42
CA ASP A 592 21.47 30.92 -0.25
C ASP A 592 22.78 31.04 -1.08
N GLU A 593 23.15 29.99 -1.84
CA GLU A 593 24.34 29.93 -2.71
C GLU A 593 24.04 30.06 -4.22
N ASP A 594 22.78 30.19 -4.64
CA ASP A 594 22.35 30.19 -6.07
C ASP A 594 22.14 31.59 -6.69
#